data_AF-A0A401NVU4-F1
#
_entry.id   AF-A0A401NVU4-F1
#
_cell.length_a   1.000
_cell.length_b   1.000
_cell.length_c   1.000
_cell.angle_alpha   90.00
_cell.angle_beta   90.00
_cell.angle_gamma   90.00
#
_symmetry.space_group_name_H-M   'P 1'
#
loop_
_entity.id
_entity.type
_entity.pdbx_description
1 polymer ?
#
loop_
_entity_poly.entity_id
_entity_poly.type
_entity_poly.pdbx_seq_one_letter_code
_entity_poly.pdbx_strand_id
1 'polypeptide(L)'
;MAIHRVWVYASAVLLTIICSIFADQTVDPKVGVLFLHVLDRGYYQEGFRSFQETYGIITNTPITFSTNLDDHPDRPRWLRFTQRTAYHDGMLYGTPTAEDIGQRIIEVTAYNRKTFETTSQNIIINVEQPMEFKFLYQVEFFVKNRDVEEVLPLEVQKHFMDRVERIWESSHFSIINITSALDRGGRVPLPIEGRKEGVYINVGSSTPFPSCLEEEARPDELCTDQLEPISCEDIFSPHFIINWCNITL
;
A
#
# COMPACT_ATOMS: atom_id res chain seq x y z
N MET A 1 46.83 -49.86 43.46
CA MET A 1 47.13 -49.27 42.14
C MET A 1 45.79 -49.07 41.45
N ALA A 2 45.27 -47.84 41.48
CA ALA A 2 43.91 -47.50 41.03
C ALA A 2 43.92 -47.22 39.53
N ILE A 3 43.01 -47.84 38.77
CA ILE A 3 42.83 -47.57 37.34
C ILE A 3 41.61 -46.65 37.22
N HIS A 4 41.89 -45.42 36.75
CA HIS A 4 40.93 -44.34 36.61
C HIS A 4 39.89 -44.61 35.52
N ARG A 5 38.63 -44.32 35.87
CA ARG A 5 37.49 -44.17 34.97
C ARG A 5 37.70 -43.00 34.02
N VAL A 6 37.37 -43.17 32.74
CA VAL A 6 37.06 -42.06 31.84
C VAL A 6 35.67 -42.31 31.27
N TRP A 7 34.70 -41.56 31.78
CA TRP A 7 33.37 -41.44 31.18
C TRP A 7 33.46 -40.32 30.13
N VAL A 8 33.32 -40.66 28.86
CA VAL A 8 33.18 -39.68 27.79
C VAL A 8 31.70 -39.28 27.73
N TYR A 9 31.37 -38.14 28.31
CA TYR A 9 30.09 -37.47 28.05
C TYR A 9 30.19 -36.71 26.74
N ALA A 10 29.61 -37.25 25.67
CA ALA A 10 29.36 -36.50 24.44
C ALA A 10 28.05 -35.73 24.60
N SER A 11 28.11 -34.48 25.05
CA SER A 11 26.97 -33.57 25.01
C SER A 11 26.80 -33.05 23.58
N ALA A 12 25.87 -33.64 22.84
CA ALA A 12 25.39 -33.06 21.59
C ALA A 12 24.57 -31.80 21.92
N VAL A 13 25.16 -30.63 21.72
CA VAL A 13 24.43 -29.35 21.75
C VAL A 13 23.67 -29.24 20.44
N LEU A 14 22.42 -29.67 20.44
CA LEU A 14 21.49 -29.44 19.34
C LEU A 14 20.97 -28.00 19.49
N LEU A 15 21.62 -27.05 18.82
CA LEU A 15 21.08 -25.70 18.62
C LEU A 15 19.90 -25.80 17.65
N THR A 16 18.73 -26.12 18.17
CA THR A 16 17.46 -25.94 17.44
C THR A 16 17.20 -24.45 17.37
N ILE A 17 17.72 -23.79 16.35
CA ILE A 17 17.20 -22.50 15.92
C ILE A 17 15.80 -22.79 15.37
N ILE A 18 14.79 -22.60 16.21
CA ILE A 18 13.40 -22.58 15.77
C ILE A 18 13.25 -21.30 14.97
N CYS A 19 13.48 -21.37 13.65
CA CYS A 19 12.98 -20.33 12.77
C CYS A 19 11.47 -20.35 12.90
N SER A 20 10.89 -19.24 13.40
CA SER A 20 9.47 -18.98 13.27
C SER A 20 9.18 -18.90 11.77
N ILE A 21 8.67 -19.99 11.19
CA ILE A 21 8.27 -20.03 9.79
C ILE A 21 6.84 -19.49 9.74
N PHE A 22 6.67 -18.29 9.18
CA PHE A 22 5.34 -17.79 8.84
C PHE A 22 4.75 -18.61 7.70
N ALA A 23 3.46 -18.91 7.77
CA ALA A 23 2.78 -19.63 6.71
C ALA A 23 2.67 -18.74 5.47
N ASP A 24 2.92 -19.32 4.29
CA ASP A 24 2.74 -18.61 3.03
C ASP A 24 1.29 -18.13 2.89
N GLN A 25 1.12 -16.93 2.34
CA GLN A 25 -0.19 -16.35 2.09
C GLN A 25 -0.46 -16.30 0.59
N THR A 26 -1.65 -16.74 0.17
CA THR A 26 -2.08 -16.60 -1.23
C THR A 26 -3.08 -15.46 -1.36
N VAL A 27 -2.92 -14.64 -2.41
CA VAL A 27 -3.81 -13.53 -2.75
C VAL A 27 -4.05 -13.51 -4.26
N ASP A 28 -5.27 -13.16 -4.66
CA ASP A 28 -5.72 -13.25 -6.05
C ASP A 28 -6.19 -11.88 -6.58
N PRO A 29 -5.26 -10.94 -6.86
CA PRO A 29 -5.62 -9.64 -7.44
C PRO A 29 -6.14 -9.78 -8.86
N LYS A 30 -6.98 -8.83 -9.28
CA LYS A 30 -7.59 -8.81 -10.62
C LYS A 30 -7.00 -7.68 -11.46
N VAL A 31 -6.79 -7.95 -12.75
CA VAL A 31 -6.35 -6.92 -13.71
C VAL A 31 -7.29 -5.72 -13.70
N GLY A 32 -6.71 -4.52 -13.62
CA GLY A 32 -7.44 -3.24 -13.67
C GLY A 32 -8.17 -2.86 -12.38
N VAL A 33 -7.96 -3.59 -11.29
CA VAL A 33 -8.53 -3.30 -9.97
C VAL A 33 -7.41 -3.02 -8.98
N LEU A 34 -7.56 -1.97 -8.17
CA LEU A 34 -6.61 -1.67 -7.11
C LEU A 34 -6.49 -2.85 -6.15
N PHE A 35 -5.31 -3.44 -6.10
CA PHE A 35 -4.90 -4.41 -5.09
C PHE A 35 -4.33 -3.68 -3.88
N LEU A 36 -4.69 -4.16 -2.69
CA LEU A 36 -4.12 -3.75 -1.42
C LEU A 36 -3.95 -4.97 -0.52
N HIS A 37 -2.75 -5.12 0.03
CA HIS A 37 -2.42 -6.13 1.01
C HIS A 37 -1.63 -5.50 2.15
N VAL A 38 -2.14 -5.66 3.38
CA VAL A 38 -1.55 -5.09 4.59
C VAL A 38 -0.61 -6.09 5.23
N LEU A 39 0.62 -5.65 5.46
CA LEU A 39 1.63 -6.35 6.26
C LEU A 39 1.44 -5.94 7.72
N ASP A 40 0.59 -6.67 8.44
CA ASP A 40 0.29 -6.41 9.86
C ASP A 40 1.55 -6.56 10.72
N ARG A 41 2.00 -5.44 11.28
CA ARG A 41 3.19 -5.42 12.13
C ARG A 41 3.03 -6.33 13.36
N GLY A 42 1.83 -6.39 13.93
CA GLY A 42 1.52 -7.25 15.08
C GLY A 42 1.74 -8.72 14.76
N TYR A 43 1.37 -9.16 13.55
CA TYR A 43 1.62 -10.51 13.07
C TYR A 43 3.13 -10.83 13.00
N TYR A 44 3.93 -9.95 12.38
CA TYR A 44 5.38 -10.18 12.27
C TYR A 44 6.13 -10.04 13.60
N GLN A 45 5.58 -9.31 14.58
CA GLN A 45 6.15 -9.23 15.93
C GLN A 45 6.27 -10.60 16.60
N GLU A 46 5.33 -11.49 16.33
CA GLU A 46 5.29 -12.85 16.87
C GLU A 46 6.52 -13.67 16.45
N GLY A 47 7.08 -13.38 15.27
CA GLY A 47 8.27 -14.03 14.73
C GLY A 47 9.53 -13.77 15.55
N PHE A 48 9.56 -12.70 16.34
CA PHE A 48 10.71 -12.28 17.15
C PHE A 48 10.59 -12.65 18.65
N ARG A 49 9.56 -13.41 19.04
CA ARG A 49 9.24 -13.67 20.46
C ARG A 49 10.34 -14.35 21.26
N SER A 50 11.06 -15.29 20.66
CA SER A 50 12.14 -16.05 21.31
C SER A 50 13.24 -15.14 21.88
N PHE A 51 13.53 -14.00 21.24
CA PHE A 51 14.44 -12.99 21.76
C PHE A 51 13.75 -12.01 22.74
N GLN A 52 12.53 -11.59 22.45
CA GLN A 52 11.77 -10.64 23.28
C GLN A 52 11.55 -11.16 24.72
N GLU A 53 11.24 -12.46 24.84
CA GLU A 53 11.07 -13.15 26.13
C GLU A 53 12.38 -13.23 26.92
N THR A 54 13.53 -13.36 26.24
CA THR A 54 14.85 -13.47 26.86
C THR A 54 15.30 -12.16 27.52
N TYR A 55 14.86 -11.00 27.02
CA TYR A 55 15.28 -9.67 27.50
C TYR A 55 14.17 -8.86 28.17
N GLY A 56 12.97 -9.43 28.37
CA GLY A 56 11.84 -8.72 28.97
C GLY A 56 11.39 -7.49 28.17
N ILE A 57 11.58 -7.50 26.85
CA ILE A 57 11.30 -6.35 25.98
C ILE A 57 9.82 -6.35 25.60
N ILE A 58 9.11 -5.34 26.08
CA ILE A 58 7.67 -5.12 25.89
C ILE A 58 7.35 -4.63 24.46
N THR A 59 6.42 -5.35 23.82
CA THR A 59 5.35 -4.99 22.87
C THR A 59 5.32 -3.60 22.21
N ASN A 60 6.41 -3.13 21.59
CA ASN A 60 6.34 -2.09 20.54
C ASN A 60 7.66 -2.00 19.76
N THR A 61 8.10 -3.11 19.16
CA THR A 61 9.34 -3.11 18.38
C THR A 61 9.15 -2.38 17.05
N PRO A 62 10.05 -1.45 16.69
CA PRO A 62 10.07 -0.87 15.36
C PRO A 62 10.49 -1.94 14.34
N ILE A 63 9.63 -2.19 13.35
CA ILE A 63 9.83 -3.17 12.28
C ILE A 63 9.76 -2.44 10.95
N THR A 64 10.73 -2.70 10.08
CA THR A 64 10.69 -2.27 8.67
C THR A 64 10.56 -3.48 7.77
N PHE A 65 9.88 -3.33 6.65
CA PHE A 65 9.70 -4.41 5.69
C PHE A 65 10.55 -4.19 4.44
N SER A 66 11.08 -5.29 3.89
CA SER A 66 11.57 -5.39 2.53
C SER A 66 10.64 -6.32 1.78
N THR A 67 10.28 -5.96 0.55
CA THR A 67 9.34 -6.74 -0.27
C THR A 67 9.90 -6.84 -1.67
N ASN A 68 10.22 -8.05 -2.11
CA ASN A 68 10.92 -8.28 -3.36
C ASN A 68 10.27 -9.45 -4.11
N LEU A 69 10.32 -9.41 -5.44
CA LEU A 69 9.98 -10.58 -6.23
C LEU A 69 11.00 -11.69 -5.91
N ASP A 70 10.54 -12.93 -5.79
CA ASP A 70 11.41 -14.08 -5.54
C ASP A 70 12.60 -14.12 -6.51
N ASP A 71 13.79 -14.39 -5.97
CA ASP A 71 15.09 -14.33 -6.67
C ASP A 71 15.48 -12.98 -7.33
N HIS A 72 14.76 -11.90 -7.05
CA HIS A 72 15.00 -10.58 -7.63
C HIS A 72 15.06 -9.47 -6.56
N PRO A 73 15.86 -8.41 -6.75
CA PRO A 73 15.93 -7.30 -5.80
C PRO A 73 14.74 -6.33 -5.90
N ASP A 74 13.97 -6.41 -6.99
CA ASP A 74 12.90 -5.47 -7.32
C ASP A 74 11.52 -6.14 -7.18
N ARG A 75 10.47 -5.32 -7.05
CA ARG A 75 9.07 -5.77 -7.15
C ARG A 75 8.59 -5.78 -8.61
N PRO A 76 7.50 -6.50 -8.93
CA PRO A 76 6.78 -6.28 -10.18
C PRO A 76 6.44 -4.79 -10.38
N ARG A 77 6.48 -4.30 -11.62
CA ARG A 77 6.35 -2.85 -11.91
C ARG A 77 5.04 -2.24 -11.39
N TRP A 78 3.98 -3.03 -11.39
CA TRP A 78 2.65 -2.64 -10.92
C TRP A 78 2.52 -2.60 -9.40
N LEU A 79 3.44 -3.26 -8.66
CA LEU A 79 3.34 -3.44 -7.21
C LEU A 79 4.27 -2.47 -6.47
N ARG A 80 3.67 -1.66 -5.60
CA ARG A 80 4.35 -0.66 -4.76
C ARG A 80 4.26 -1.06 -3.30
N PHE A 81 5.21 -0.54 -2.53
CA PHE A 81 5.27 -0.71 -1.09
C PHE A 81 5.32 0.67 -0.43
N THR A 82 4.52 0.86 0.62
CA THR A 82 4.63 2.02 1.50
C THR A 82 4.59 1.59 2.96
N GLN A 83 5.32 2.31 3.79
CA GLN A 83 5.28 2.22 5.25
C GLN A 83 5.70 3.57 5.81
N ARG A 84 4.80 4.24 6.53
CA ARG A 84 5.06 5.59 7.03
C ARG A 84 6.22 5.65 8.02
N THR A 85 6.19 4.76 9.00
CA THR A 85 7.29 4.61 9.97
C THR A 85 7.41 3.14 10.36
N ALA A 86 8.53 2.78 10.99
CA ALA A 86 8.73 1.43 11.51
C ALA A 86 7.73 1.00 12.60
N TYR A 87 6.83 1.88 13.04
CA TYR A 87 5.76 1.57 14.00
C TYR A 87 4.39 1.35 13.35
N HIS A 88 4.30 1.58 12.03
CA HIS A 88 3.08 1.36 11.25
C HIS A 88 3.18 0.06 10.47
N ASP A 89 2.03 -0.45 10.05
CA ASP A 89 1.92 -1.57 9.12
C ASP A 89 2.51 -1.21 7.76
N GLY A 90 3.02 -2.22 7.06
CA GLY A 90 3.40 -2.09 5.67
C GLY A 90 2.20 -2.28 4.76
N MET A 91 2.20 -1.67 3.57
CA MET A 91 1.15 -1.86 2.58
C MET A 91 1.76 -2.16 1.23
N LEU A 92 1.42 -3.32 0.66
CA LEU A 92 1.63 -3.65 -0.74
C LEU A 92 0.39 -3.24 -1.53
N TYR A 93 0.56 -2.41 -2.55
CA TYR A 93 -0.58 -1.89 -3.31
C TYR A 93 -0.21 -1.64 -4.77
N GLY A 94 -1.23 -1.60 -5.63
CA GLY A 94 -1.05 -1.29 -7.04
C GLY A 94 -2.10 -1.95 -7.91
N THR A 95 -1.99 -1.78 -9.22
CA THR A 95 -3.02 -2.23 -10.16
C THR A 95 -2.38 -3.08 -11.25
N PRO A 96 -2.58 -4.40 -11.26
CA PRO A 96 -1.97 -5.26 -12.27
C PRO A 96 -2.61 -5.03 -13.63
N THR A 97 -1.81 -5.23 -14.68
CA THR A 97 -2.20 -5.14 -16.08
C THR A 97 -2.33 -6.54 -16.70
N ALA A 98 -2.81 -6.62 -17.94
CA ALA A 98 -2.93 -7.90 -18.65
C ALA A 98 -1.57 -8.63 -18.81
N GLU A 99 -0.45 -7.90 -18.79
CA GLU A 99 0.90 -8.48 -18.84
C GLU A 99 1.31 -9.17 -17.54
N ASP A 100 0.62 -8.86 -16.44
CA ASP A 100 0.94 -9.35 -15.10
C ASP A 100 0.20 -10.63 -14.74
N ILE A 101 -0.70 -11.14 -15.62
CA ILE A 101 -1.50 -12.35 -15.41
C ILE A 101 -0.60 -13.55 -15.09
N GLY A 102 -0.98 -14.29 -14.05
CA GLY A 102 -0.30 -15.50 -13.59
C GLY A 102 0.26 -15.38 -12.18
N GLN A 103 1.03 -16.41 -11.80
CA GLN A 103 1.56 -16.54 -10.45
C GLN A 103 2.93 -15.87 -10.30
N ARG A 104 3.12 -15.15 -9.20
CA ARG A 104 4.37 -14.55 -8.74
C ARG A 104 4.50 -14.73 -7.23
N ILE A 105 5.72 -14.84 -6.73
CA ILE A 105 5.99 -14.95 -5.30
C ILE A 105 6.70 -13.66 -4.87
N ILE A 106 6.17 -13.00 -3.84
CA ILE A 106 6.80 -11.85 -3.20
C ILE A 106 7.34 -12.31 -1.85
N GLU A 107 8.66 -12.26 -1.67
CA GLU A 107 9.27 -12.45 -0.37
C GLU A 107 9.12 -11.16 0.45
N VAL A 108 8.51 -11.29 1.63
CA VAL A 108 8.41 -10.22 2.62
C VAL A 108 9.37 -10.52 3.75
N THR A 109 10.41 -9.69 3.89
CA THR A 109 11.34 -9.76 5.02
C THR A 109 11.00 -8.65 6.02
N ALA A 110 10.56 -9.03 7.21
CA ALA A 110 10.39 -8.12 8.34
C ALA A 110 11.70 -8.02 9.13
N TYR A 111 12.16 -6.79 9.37
CA TYR A 111 13.41 -6.49 10.05
C TYR A 111 13.16 -5.73 11.36
N ASN A 112 13.57 -6.32 12.48
CA ASN A 112 13.51 -5.68 13.79
C ASN A 112 14.63 -4.63 13.90
N ARG A 113 14.25 -3.35 13.91
CA ARG A 113 15.20 -2.23 13.94
C ARG A 113 15.99 -2.10 15.26
N LYS A 114 15.60 -2.83 16.31
CA LYS A 114 16.32 -2.85 17.60
C LYS A 114 17.30 -4.01 17.70
N THR A 115 16.89 -5.20 17.26
CA THR A 115 17.65 -6.45 17.48
C THR A 115 18.39 -6.94 16.25
N PHE A 116 18.14 -6.34 15.08
CA PHE A 116 18.69 -6.74 13.78
C PHE A 116 18.19 -8.11 13.29
N GLU A 117 17.24 -8.73 14.01
CA GLU A 117 16.63 -9.99 13.61
C GLU A 117 15.73 -9.81 12.39
N THR A 118 15.75 -10.81 11.53
CA THR A 118 14.90 -10.89 10.35
C THR A 118 14.00 -12.11 10.43
N THR A 119 12.80 -11.96 9.89
CA THR A 119 11.89 -13.07 9.62
C THR A 119 11.26 -12.84 8.26
N SER A 120 11.00 -13.90 7.52
CA SER A 120 10.47 -13.83 6.16
C SER A 120 9.16 -14.61 6.03
N GLN A 121 8.32 -14.17 5.11
CA GLN A 121 7.09 -14.85 4.68
C GLN A 121 6.94 -14.69 3.16
N ASN A 122 6.46 -15.72 2.48
CA ASN A 122 6.11 -15.60 1.07
C ASN A 122 4.65 -15.21 0.89
N ILE A 123 4.41 -14.25 0.00
CA ILE A 123 3.09 -13.92 -0.53
C ILE A 123 3.01 -14.42 -1.97
N ILE A 124 2.19 -15.42 -2.20
CA ILE A 124 1.89 -15.98 -3.50
C ILE A 124 0.78 -15.14 -4.12
N ILE A 125 1.12 -14.35 -5.14
CA ILE A 125 0.18 -13.50 -5.87
C ILE A 125 -0.22 -14.21 -7.16
N ASN A 126 -1.51 -14.49 -7.33
CA ASN A 126 -2.07 -15.01 -8.58
C ASN A 126 -2.91 -13.93 -9.25
N VAL A 127 -2.36 -13.25 -10.25
CA VAL A 127 -3.10 -12.23 -10.99
C VAL A 127 -4.12 -12.90 -11.90
N GLU A 128 -5.41 -12.64 -11.63
CA GLU A 128 -6.55 -13.15 -12.39
C GLU A 128 -6.94 -12.21 -13.55
N GLN A 129 -7.69 -12.76 -14.50
CA GLN A 129 -8.27 -11.99 -15.61
C GLN A 129 -9.15 -10.82 -15.10
N PRO A 130 -9.28 -9.73 -15.89
CA PRO A 130 -10.10 -8.59 -15.50
C PRO A 130 -11.58 -8.99 -15.37
N MET A 131 -12.34 -8.20 -14.61
CA MET A 131 -13.80 -8.35 -14.57
C MET A 131 -14.42 -8.09 -15.95
N GLU A 132 -15.62 -8.61 -16.21
CA GLU A 132 -16.33 -8.36 -17.48
C GLU A 132 -16.65 -6.87 -17.69
N PHE A 133 -16.78 -6.11 -16.60
CA PHE A 133 -17.10 -4.69 -16.64
C PHE A 133 -15.89 -3.86 -17.07
N LYS A 134 -16.09 -3.02 -18.09
CA LYS A 134 -15.10 -2.04 -18.56
C LYS A 134 -15.48 -0.65 -18.06
N PHE A 135 -14.55 0.01 -17.38
CA PHE A 135 -14.64 1.43 -17.08
C PHE A 135 -14.17 2.21 -18.32
N LEU A 136 -15.13 2.72 -19.09
CA LEU A 136 -14.86 3.45 -20.34
C LEU A 136 -14.43 4.89 -20.09
N TYR A 137 -14.83 5.45 -18.95
CA TYR A 137 -14.51 6.81 -18.53
C TYR A 137 -13.60 6.73 -17.31
N GLN A 138 -12.48 7.45 -17.31
CA GLN A 138 -11.56 7.47 -16.19
C GLN A 138 -11.25 8.91 -15.83
N VAL A 139 -11.35 9.24 -14.56
CA VAL A 139 -10.95 10.56 -14.06
C VAL A 139 -9.86 10.36 -13.01
N GLU A 140 -8.85 11.21 -13.08
CA GLU A 140 -7.79 11.24 -12.08
C GLU A 140 -7.87 12.49 -11.23
N PHE A 141 -8.11 12.28 -9.94
CA PHE A 141 -8.15 13.33 -8.93
C PHE A 141 -6.79 13.47 -8.26
N PHE A 142 -6.22 14.68 -8.25
CA PHE A 142 -5.05 14.98 -7.43
C PHE A 142 -5.48 15.56 -6.07
N VAL A 143 -5.38 14.76 -5.01
CA VAL A 143 -5.71 15.16 -3.63
C VAL A 143 -4.46 15.72 -2.95
N LYS A 144 -4.49 17.01 -2.58
CA LYS A 144 -3.32 17.73 -2.03
C LYS A 144 -3.06 17.48 -0.55
N ASN A 145 -4.09 17.17 0.23
CA ASN A 145 -4.03 17.12 1.70
C ASN A 145 -3.91 15.71 2.27
N ARG A 146 -3.43 14.73 1.48
CA ARG A 146 -3.29 13.33 1.88
C ARG A 146 -1.98 12.75 1.38
N ASP A 147 -1.42 11.82 2.15
CA ASP A 147 -0.36 10.92 1.70
C ASP A 147 -0.98 9.59 1.26
N VAL A 148 -0.26 8.79 0.48
CA VAL A 148 -0.81 7.56 -0.12
C VAL A 148 -1.30 6.56 0.93
N GLU A 149 -0.54 6.35 2.00
CA GLU A 149 -0.88 5.45 3.10
C GLU A 149 -2.10 5.90 3.91
N GLU A 150 -2.49 7.18 3.81
CA GLU A 150 -3.69 7.69 4.47
C GLU A 150 -4.96 7.41 3.66
N VAL A 151 -4.84 7.15 2.36
CA VAL A 151 -5.97 6.88 1.46
C VAL A 151 -6.14 5.39 1.18
N LEU A 152 -5.07 4.61 1.24
CA LEU A 152 -5.14 3.15 1.04
C LEU A 152 -6.13 2.42 1.97
N PRO A 153 -6.34 2.77 3.26
CA PRO A 153 -7.34 2.09 4.09
C PRO A 153 -8.75 2.12 3.48
N LEU A 154 -9.44 0.97 3.50
CA LEU A 154 -10.73 0.77 2.82
C LEU A 154 -11.80 1.81 3.25
N GLU A 155 -11.74 2.24 4.50
CA GLU A 155 -12.65 3.19 5.12
C GLU A 155 -12.48 4.59 4.51
N VAL A 156 -11.24 4.97 4.20
CA VAL A 156 -10.93 6.26 3.55
C VAL A 156 -11.24 6.17 2.05
N GLN A 157 -10.97 5.03 1.42
CA GLN A 157 -11.40 4.78 0.04
C GLN A 157 -12.93 4.90 -0.10
N LYS A 158 -13.70 4.25 0.78
CA LYS A 158 -15.17 4.36 0.81
C LYS A 158 -15.61 5.81 1.01
N HIS A 159 -15.02 6.52 1.97
CA HIS A 159 -15.35 7.92 2.20
C HIS A 159 -15.11 8.81 0.98
N PHE A 160 -14.04 8.54 0.22
CA PHE A 160 -13.76 9.22 -1.03
C PHE A 160 -14.82 8.86 -2.09
N MET A 161 -15.14 7.58 -2.24
CA MET A 161 -16.15 7.11 -3.20
C MET A 161 -17.55 7.64 -2.90
N ASP A 162 -17.91 7.84 -1.63
CA ASP A 162 -19.17 8.51 -1.23
C ASP A 162 -19.23 9.96 -1.75
N ARG A 163 -18.09 10.61 -1.99
CA ARG A 163 -18.03 11.97 -2.58
C ARG A 163 -18.18 11.90 -4.09
N VAL A 164 -17.51 10.93 -4.72
CA VAL A 164 -17.67 10.64 -6.15
C VAL A 164 -19.12 10.30 -6.48
N GLU A 165 -19.80 9.51 -5.65
CA GLU A 165 -21.21 9.16 -5.83
C GLU A 165 -22.12 10.39 -5.91
N ARG A 166 -21.86 11.40 -5.09
CA ARG A 166 -22.65 12.63 -5.04
C ARG A 166 -22.55 13.47 -6.30
N ILE A 167 -21.40 13.43 -6.99
CA ILE A 167 -21.22 14.15 -8.26
C ILE A 167 -21.68 13.33 -9.47
N TRP A 168 -21.56 12.01 -9.41
CA TRP A 168 -21.87 11.13 -10.55
C TRP A 168 -23.33 10.70 -10.61
N GLU A 169 -24.07 10.80 -9.49
CA GLU A 169 -25.44 10.31 -9.31
C GLU A 169 -25.59 8.84 -9.78
N SER A 170 -24.53 8.05 -9.63
CA SER A 170 -24.42 6.66 -10.07
C SER A 170 -23.63 5.86 -9.04
N SER A 171 -23.68 4.53 -9.11
CA SER A 171 -22.87 3.64 -8.28
C SER A 171 -21.96 2.73 -9.09
N HIS A 172 -21.89 2.92 -10.42
CA HIS A 172 -21.12 2.08 -11.33
C HIS A 172 -19.71 2.63 -11.59
N PHE A 173 -18.97 2.88 -10.51
CA PHE A 173 -17.58 3.31 -10.57
C PHE A 173 -16.71 2.54 -9.57
N SER A 174 -15.41 2.60 -9.75
CA SER A 174 -14.44 2.01 -8.83
C SER A 174 -13.12 2.74 -8.88
N ILE A 175 -12.35 2.67 -7.79
CA ILE A 175 -10.96 3.13 -7.79
C ILE A 175 -10.16 2.14 -8.64
N ILE A 176 -9.66 2.63 -9.77
CA ILE A 176 -8.77 1.85 -10.64
C ILE A 176 -7.39 1.82 -10.02
N ASN A 177 -6.87 2.97 -9.61
CA ASN A 177 -5.49 3.08 -9.12
C ASN A 177 -5.32 4.21 -8.11
N ILE A 178 -4.36 4.06 -7.19
CA ILE A 178 -3.91 5.11 -6.28
C ILE A 178 -2.40 5.22 -6.43
N THR A 179 -1.89 6.43 -6.64
CA THR A 179 -0.46 6.66 -6.87
C THR A 179 0.04 7.83 -6.04
N SER A 180 1.16 7.65 -5.32
CA SER A 180 1.81 8.76 -4.61
C SER A 180 2.27 9.82 -5.61
N ALA A 181 2.18 11.10 -5.23
CA ALA A 181 2.75 12.17 -6.04
C ALA A 181 4.26 12.03 -6.24
N LEU A 182 4.97 11.45 -5.26
CA LEU A 182 6.41 11.20 -5.35
C LEU A 182 6.77 10.24 -6.49
N ASP A 183 5.93 9.23 -6.71
CA ASP A 183 6.11 8.24 -7.77
C ASP A 183 6.01 8.84 -9.18
N ARG A 184 5.46 10.05 -9.30
CA ARG A 184 5.33 10.80 -10.56
C ARG A 184 6.32 11.95 -10.68
N GLY A 185 7.41 11.90 -9.92
CA GLY A 185 8.43 12.95 -9.92
C GLY A 185 8.06 14.16 -9.06
N GLY A 186 7.03 14.06 -8.22
CA GLY A 186 6.78 15.01 -7.15
C GLY A 186 8.01 15.11 -6.26
N ARG A 187 8.55 16.33 -6.11
CA ARG A 187 9.69 16.58 -5.22
C ARG A 187 9.17 17.21 -3.96
N VAL A 188 9.21 16.46 -2.86
CA VAL A 188 8.94 17.01 -1.53
C VAL A 188 10.25 17.02 -0.75
N PRO A 189 10.86 18.20 -0.53
CA PRO A 189 12.08 18.30 0.26
C PRO A 189 11.75 18.04 1.73
N LEU A 190 12.09 16.83 2.22
CA LEU A 190 11.82 16.33 3.57
C LEU A 190 10.33 16.34 3.98
N PRO A 191 9.90 15.45 4.88
CA PRO A 191 8.57 15.57 5.50
C PRO A 191 8.48 16.90 6.26
N ILE A 192 7.74 17.87 5.72
CA ILE A 192 7.46 19.16 6.36
C ILE A 192 6.16 19.01 7.15
N GLU A 193 6.19 19.35 8.44
CA GLU A 193 5.02 19.28 9.29
C GLU A 193 3.85 20.10 8.72
N GLY A 194 2.67 19.48 8.65
CA GLY A 194 1.47 20.09 8.07
C GLY A 194 1.40 20.11 6.54
N ARG A 195 2.43 19.65 5.83
CA ARG A 195 2.41 19.50 4.37
C ARG A 195 2.34 18.02 3.99
N LYS A 196 1.49 17.74 3.00
CA LYS A 196 1.29 16.41 2.43
C LYS A 196 1.89 16.35 1.04
N GLU A 197 2.31 15.15 0.65
CA GLU A 197 2.91 14.90 -0.66
C GLU A 197 1.86 15.00 -1.77
N GLY A 198 0.64 14.59 -1.43
CA GLY A 198 -0.47 14.47 -2.34
C GLY A 198 -0.54 13.08 -2.97
N VAL A 199 -1.73 12.73 -3.43
CA VAL A 199 -2.03 11.42 -3.98
C VAL A 199 -2.96 11.57 -5.20
N TYR A 200 -2.66 10.82 -6.24
CA TYR A 200 -3.51 10.67 -7.42
C TYR A 200 -4.45 9.49 -7.20
N ILE A 201 -5.75 9.73 -7.32
CA ILE A 201 -6.79 8.70 -7.25
C ILE A 201 -7.46 8.63 -8.62
N ASN A 202 -7.23 7.53 -9.34
CA ASN A 202 -7.88 7.27 -10.62
C ASN A 202 -9.17 6.48 -10.36
N VAL A 203 -10.29 7.04 -10.79
CA VAL A 203 -11.61 6.44 -10.69
C VAL A 203 -12.13 6.12 -12.09
N GLY A 204 -12.52 4.87 -12.29
CA GLY A 204 -13.20 4.40 -13.48
C GLY A 204 -14.70 4.43 -13.31
N SER A 205 -15.43 4.84 -14.36
CA SER A 205 -16.88 4.77 -14.45
C SER A 205 -17.33 4.10 -15.74
N SER A 206 -18.48 3.41 -15.68
CA SER A 206 -19.17 2.92 -16.87
C SER A 206 -20.10 3.96 -17.49
N THR A 207 -20.36 5.05 -16.78
CA THR A 207 -21.20 6.18 -17.23
C THR A 207 -20.33 7.40 -17.56
N PRO A 208 -20.75 8.26 -18.51
CA PRO A 208 -20.04 9.48 -18.87
C PRO A 208 -19.80 10.42 -17.68
N PHE A 209 -18.88 11.37 -17.87
CA PHE A 209 -18.56 12.38 -16.87
C PHE A 209 -19.77 13.27 -16.55
N PRO A 210 -20.02 13.59 -15.26
CA PRO A 210 -20.99 14.61 -14.89
C PRO A 210 -20.54 15.99 -15.39
N SER A 211 -21.50 16.87 -15.70
CA SER A 211 -21.23 18.17 -16.32
C SER A 211 -20.26 19.03 -15.52
N CYS A 212 -20.31 18.97 -14.18
CA CYS A 212 -19.38 19.74 -13.36
C CYS A 212 -17.92 19.28 -13.55
N LEU A 213 -17.65 17.99 -13.74
CA LEU A 213 -16.28 17.52 -13.99
C LEU A 213 -15.79 17.95 -15.38
N GLU A 214 -16.68 17.97 -16.37
CA GLU A 214 -16.36 18.46 -17.72
C GLU A 214 -16.10 19.98 -17.73
N GLU A 215 -16.75 20.75 -16.86
CA GLU A 215 -16.49 22.18 -16.66
C GLU A 215 -15.13 22.41 -15.99
N GLU A 216 -14.81 21.64 -14.94
CA GLU A 216 -13.54 21.74 -14.20
C GLU A 216 -12.32 21.27 -15.00
N ALA A 217 -12.49 20.34 -15.94
CA ALA A 217 -11.40 19.85 -16.79
C ALA A 217 -10.99 20.83 -17.90
N ARG A 218 -11.56 22.04 -17.96
CA ARG A 218 -11.23 23.02 -18.99
C ARG A 218 -9.90 23.73 -18.70
N PRO A 219 -8.92 23.71 -19.62
CA PRO A 219 -7.52 24.03 -19.28
C PRO A 219 -7.19 25.48 -18.91
N ASP A 220 -8.00 26.48 -19.30
CA ASP A 220 -7.49 27.85 -19.43
C ASP A 220 -8.25 28.93 -18.62
N GLU A 221 -9.50 28.71 -18.22
CA GLU A 221 -10.32 29.79 -17.64
C GLU A 221 -10.38 29.78 -16.11
N LEU A 222 -10.34 28.61 -15.45
CA LEU A 222 -10.54 28.48 -14.00
C LEU A 222 -9.27 28.68 -13.16
N CYS A 223 -8.09 28.41 -13.70
CA CYS A 223 -6.83 28.41 -12.92
C CYS A 223 -6.04 29.72 -12.98
N THR A 224 -6.53 30.67 -13.79
CA THR A 224 -5.90 31.99 -14.00
C THR A 224 -6.57 33.07 -13.16
N ASP A 225 -7.89 32.93 -12.92
CA ASP A 225 -8.69 33.89 -12.20
C ASP A 225 -9.18 33.32 -10.87
N GLN A 226 -9.25 34.15 -9.83
CA GLN A 226 -9.81 33.83 -8.51
C GLN A 226 -11.35 33.65 -8.58
N LEU A 227 -11.84 32.88 -9.56
CA LEU A 227 -13.24 32.49 -9.62
C LEU A 227 -13.54 31.55 -8.46
N GLU A 228 -14.67 31.80 -7.80
CA GLU A 228 -15.17 30.98 -6.69
C GLU A 228 -15.33 29.52 -7.17
N PRO A 229 -15.15 28.53 -6.27
CA PRO A 229 -15.28 27.13 -6.64
C PRO A 229 -16.62 26.84 -7.31
N ILE A 230 -16.59 26.22 -8.49
CA ILE A 230 -17.78 25.72 -9.17
C ILE A 230 -18.23 24.43 -8.45
N SER A 231 -19.53 24.14 -8.57
CA SER A 231 -20.41 23.21 -7.80
C SER A 231 -19.85 21.90 -7.23
N CYS A 232 -18.70 21.40 -7.67
CA CYS A 232 -18.16 20.10 -7.28
C CYS A 232 -17.01 20.15 -6.25
N GLU A 233 -16.37 21.30 -6.03
CA GLU A 233 -15.33 21.44 -5.00
C GLU A 233 -15.87 21.24 -3.57
N ASP A 234 -17.03 21.84 -3.27
CA ASP A 234 -17.65 21.80 -1.94
C ASP A 234 -18.00 20.38 -1.47
N ILE A 235 -18.11 19.42 -2.38
CA ILE A 235 -18.48 18.03 -2.08
C ILE A 235 -17.31 17.27 -1.42
N PHE A 236 -16.08 17.58 -1.82
CA PHE A 236 -14.86 16.90 -1.35
C PHE A 236 -14.26 17.59 -0.10
N SER A 237 -14.40 18.90 -0.01
CA SER A 237 -13.94 19.70 1.13
C SER A 237 -14.72 19.38 2.42
N PRO A 238 -14.10 19.46 3.61
CA PRO A 238 -12.68 19.71 3.89
C PRO A 238 -11.82 18.44 3.91
N HIS A 239 -12.42 17.27 3.67
CA HIS A 239 -11.74 15.98 3.89
C HIS A 239 -10.74 15.63 2.79
N PHE A 240 -11.04 16.03 1.55
CA PHE A 240 -10.20 15.86 0.37
C PHE A 240 -10.10 17.20 -0.37
N ILE A 241 -8.91 17.80 -0.37
CA ILE A 241 -8.65 19.05 -1.07
C ILE A 241 -8.13 18.69 -2.46
N ILE A 242 -9.03 18.69 -3.44
CA ILE A 242 -8.69 18.40 -4.84
C ILE A 242 -7.92 19.57 -5.44
N ASN A 243 -6.98 19.27 -6.34
CA ASN A 243 -6.40 20.26 -7.22
C ASN A 243 -7.14 20.23 -8.55
N TRP A 244 -8.18 21.05 -8.69
CA TRP A 244 -8.98 21.15 -9.91
C TRP A 244 -8.15 21.60 -11.13
N CYS A 245 -7.07 22.35 -10.90
CA CYS A 245 -6.10 22.71 -11.94
C CYS A 245 -5.21 21.54 -12.41
N ASN A 246 -5.33 20.37 -11.80
CA ASN A 246 -4.58 19.17 -12.16
C ASN A 246 -5.53 17.96 -12.17
N ILE A 247 -6.61 18.08 -12.94
CA ILE A 247 -7.56 17.00 -13.23
C ILE A 247 -7.34 16.50 -14.65
N THR A 248 -7.43 15.19 -14.85
CA THR A 248 -7.39 14.57 -16.19
C THR A 248 -8.58 13.63 -16.37
N LEU A 249 -9.25 13.74 -17.52
CA LEU A 249 -10.40 12.93 -17.97
C LEU A 249 -10.00 11.97 -19.09
#